data_AF-A0A9J5ZHB7-F1
#
_entry.id   AF-A0A9J5ZHB7-F1
#
_cell.length_a   1.000
_cell.length_b   1.000
_cell.length_c   1.000
_cell.angle_alpha   90.00
_cell.angle_beta   90.00
_cell.angle_gamma   90.00
#
_symmetry.space_group_name_H-M   'P 1'
#
loop_
_entity.id
_entity.type
_entity.pdbx_description
1 polymer ?
#
loop_
_entity_poly.entity_id
_entity_poly.type
_entity_poly.pdbx_seq_one_letter_code
_entity_poly.pdbx_strand_id
1 'polypeptide(L)'
;MEKFLPKFNHSQASSSTNVNPSSLINDLNLGSLEADLGKRVPIAHYNPRIKDEVRKHYIQKGPFQPKMDSYPPTEIGKRMRRFL
;
A
#
# COMPACT_ATOMS: atom_id res chain seq x y z
N MET A 1 -35.28 6.92 3.50
CA MET A 1 -33.89 6.71 3.98
C MET A 1 -33.70 5.22 4.11
N GLU A 2 -33.08 4.58 3.13
CA GLU A 2 -32.75 3.16 3.19
C GLU A 2 -31.35 2.96 2.66
N LYS A 3 -30.56 2.21 3.42
CA LYS A 3 -29.11 2.12 3.35
C LYS A 3 -28.79 0.87 2.52
N PHE A 4 -28.09 1.03 1.41
CA PHE A 4 -27.61 -0.12 0.64
C PHE A 4 -26.08 -0.05 0.53
N LEU A 5 -25.41 -0.92 1.29
CA LEU A 5 -24.10 -1.44 0.90
C LEU A 5 -24.29 -2.92 0.54
N PRO A 6 -23.92 -3.37 -0.66
CA PRO A 6 -23.90 -4.78 -0.95
C PRO A 6 -22.75 -5.42 -0.17
N LYS A 7 -23.08 -6.48 0.58
CA LYS A 7 -22.13 -7.35 1.26
C LYS A 7 -21.25 -8.01 0.20
N PHE A 8 -19.98 -7.63 0.14
CA PHE A 8 -19.00 -8.32 -0.70
C PHE A 8 -18.63 -9.64 -0.01
N ASN A 9 -19.06 -10.76 -0.61
CA ASN A 9 -18.69 -12.10 -0.19
C ASN A 9 -17.22 -12.33 -0.50
N HIS A 10 -16.38 -12.40 0.53
CA HIS A 10 -14.96 -12.71 0.38
C HIS A 10 -14.76 -14.22 0.56
N SER A 11 -14.95 -14.98 -0.51
CA SER A 11 -14.41 -16.34 -0.62
C SER A 11 -12.99 -16.26 -1.20
N GLN A 12 -12.01 -16.64 -0.38
CA GLN A 12 -10.63 -17.11 -0.67
C GLN A 12 -9.87 -16.39 -1.81
N ALA A 13 -8.75 -15.70 -1.55
CA ALA A 13 -7.55 -16.32 -1.01
C ALA A 13 -6.81 -15.39 -0.05
N SER A 14 -6.89 -15.73 1.24
CA SER A 14 -6.02 -15.18 2.26
C SER A 14 -4.66 -15.89 2.16
N SER A 15 -3.75 -15.34 1.38
CA SER A 15 -2.31 -15.53 1.65
C SER A 15 -1.94 -14.68 2.87
N SER A 16 -2.62 -14.92 4.00
CA SER A 16 -2.27 -14.33 5.28
C SER A 16 -1.03 -15.05 5.78
N THR A 17 0.14 -14.60 5.34
CA THR A 17 1.36 -14.84 6.10
C THR A 17 1.19 -14.12 7.43
N ASN A 18 0.68 -14.85 8.41
CA ASN A 18 0.56 -14.44 9.80
C ASN A 18 1.97 -14.55 10.38
N VAL A 19 2.82 -13.60 10.03
CA VAL A 19 4.23 -13.60 10.37
C VAL A 19 4.44 -12.52 11.43
N ASN A 20 4.85 -12.97 12.62
CA ASN A 20 5.14 -12.08 13.74
C ASN A 20 6.15 -11.01 13.30
N PRO A 21 5.78 -9.71 13.28
CA PRO A 21 6.63 -8.65 12.73
C PRO A 21 7.94 -8.48 13.52
N SER A 22 7.99 -8.98 14.76
CA SER A 22 9.15 -8.95 15.63
C SER A 22 10.27 -9.93 15.24
N SER A 23 9.98 -11.03 14.53
CA SER A 23 11.00 -12.04 14.19
C SER A 23 11.50 -11.97 12.74
N LEU A 24 10.98 -11.07 11.92
CA LEU A 24 11.05 -11.19 10.46
C LEU A 24 12.24 -10.46 9.82
N ILE A 25 13.05 -9.72 10.58
CA ILE A 25 13.87 -8.69 9.93
C ILE A 25 15.30 -8.57 10.44
N ASN A 26 16.03 -9.69 10.45
CA ASN A 26 17.50 -9.63 10.43
C ASN A 26 18.04 -9.61 8.98
N ASP A 27 17.35 -10.26 8.03
CA ASP A 27 17.76 -10.38 6.62
C ASP A 27 16.73 -9.74 5.67
N LEU A 28 16.52 -8.43 5.79
CA LEU A 28 15.57 -7.72 4.92
C LEU A 28 16.17 -7.55 3.52
N ASN A 29 15.62 -8.25 2.53
CA ASN A 29 15.85 -7.89 1.13
C ASN A 29 15.09 -6.59 0.82
N LEU A 30 15.78 -5.44 0.85
CA LEU A 30 15.19 -4.13 0.54
C LEU A 30 14.49 -4.10 -0.82
N GLY A 31 14.95 -4.91 -1.79
CA GLY A 31 14.35 -5.01 -3.12
C GLY A 31 12.91 -5.53 -3.12
N SER A 32 12.55 -6.39 -2.16
CA SER A 32 11.20 -6.96 -2.05
C SER A 32 10.25 -6.12 -1.20
N LEU A 33 10.67 -4.93 -0.74
CA LEU A 33 9.79 -4.03 0.02
C LEU A 33 8.68 -3.46 -0.87
N GLU A 34 7.44 -3.75 -0.48
CA GLU A 34 6.24 -3.19 -1.09
C GLU A 34 6.23 -1.67 -0.95
N ALA A 35 6.05 -0.97 -2.08
CA ALA A 35 6.04 0.49 -2.12
C ALA A 35 4.65 1.08 -1.81
N ASP A 36 3.59 0.31 -2.01
CA ASP A 36 2.22 0.72 -1.77
C ASP A 36 1.99 1.04 -0.29
N LEU A 37 1.54 2.26 0.00
CA LEU A 37 1.29 2.75 1.35
C LEU A 37 0.24 1.91 2.09
N GLY A 38 -0.74 1.36 1.37
CA GLY A 38 -1.81 0.54 1.94
C GLY A 38 -1.37 -0.88 2.31
N LYS A 39 -0.23 -1.33 1.77
CA LYS A 39 0.27 -2.70 1.94
C LYS A 39 1.60 -2.77 2.68
N ARG A 40 2.35 -1.65 2.75
CA ARG A 40 3.63 -1.61 3.45
C ARG A 40 3.45 -1.82 4.95
N VAL A 41 4.43 -2.48 5.56
CA VAL A 41 4.55 -2.55 7.02
C VAL A 41 4.91 -1.15 7.56
N PRO A 42 4.23 -0.63 8.61
CA PRO A 42 4.57 0.68 9.15
C PRO A 42 5.98 0.70 9.76
N ILE A 43 6.72 1.80 9.57
CA ILE A 43 8.13 1.95 9.98
C ILE A 43 8.36 1.59 11.46
N ALA A 44 7.38 1.85 12.32
CA ALA A 44 7.46 1.56 13.75
C ALA A 44 7.68 0.07 14.08
N HIS A 45 7.18 -0.83 13.23
CA HIS A 45 7.20 -2.28 13.45
C HIS A 45 8.52 -2.95 13.07
N TYR A 46 9.41 -2.27 12.35
CA TYR A 46 10.73 -2.82 12.03
C TYR A 46 11.68 -2.76 13.24
N ASN A 47 12.72 -3.59 13.24
CA ASN A 47 13.78 -3.54 14.25
C ASN A 47 14.49 -2.15 14.19
N PRO A 48 14.74 -1.49 15.34
CA PRO A 48 15.41 -0.19 15.39
C PRO A 48 16.66 -0.07 14.51
N ARG A 49 17.46 -1.13 14.41
CA ARG A 49 18.72 -1.14 13.64
C ARG A 49 18.55 -0.93 12.14
N ILE A 50 17.40 -1.29 11.58
CA ILE A 50 17.15 -1.26 10.13
C ILE A 50 16.12 -0.21 9.71
N LYS A 51 15.47 0.47 10.68
CA LYS A 51 14.43 1.46 10.40
C LYS A 51 14.92 2.55 9.45
N ASP A 52 16.17 2.96 9.60
CA ASP A 52 16.77 4.01 8.79
C ASP A 52 17.06 3.53 7.36
N GLU A 53 17.51 2.29 7.19
CA GLU A 53 17.70 1.68 5.86
C GLU A 53 16.38 1.56 5.11
N VAL A 54 15.34 1.06 5.78
CA VAL A 54 13.99 0.96 5.21
C VAL A 54 13.45 2.35 4.82
N ARG A 55 13.66 3.37 5.67
CA ARG A 55 13.22 4.74 5.39
C ARG A 55 13.96 5.35 4.21
N LYS A 56 15.28 5.18 4.15
CA LYS A 56 16.10 5.60 3.01
C LYS A 56 15.63 4.95 1.72
N HIS A 57 15.34 3.65 1.75
CA HIS A 57 14.83 2.92 0.59
C HIS A 57 13.50 3.47 0.09
N TYR A 58 12.53 3.74 0.98
CA TYR A 58 11.26 4.35 0.59
C TYR A 58 11.42 5.76 0.02
N ILE A 59 12.32 6.58 0.60
CA ILE A 59 12.62 7.91 0.07
C ILE A 59 13.26 7.81 -1.33
N GLN A 60 14.20 6.88 -1.51
CA GLN A 60 14.86 6.62 -2.80
C GLN A 60 13.88 6.11 -3.87
N LYS A 61 12.92 5.25 -3.51
CA LYS A 61 11.85 4.81 -4.41
C LYS A 61 10.89 5.94 -4.81
N GLY A 62 10.77 6.97 -3.97
CA GLY A 62 9.89 8.10 -4.21
C GLY A 62 8.40 7.78 -3.98
N PRO A 63 7.51 8.73 -4.28
CA PRO A 63 6.07 8.52 -4.15
C PRO A 63 5.59 7.40 -5.08
N PHE A 64 4.84 6.45 -4.52
CA PHE A 64 4.21 5.41 -5.32
C PHE A 64 3.00 5.98 -6.05
N GLN A 65 3.15 6.21 -7.37
CA GLN A 65 2.03 6.56 -8.24
C GLN A 65 1.49 5.28 -8.89
N PRO A 66 0.20 4.94 -8.69
CA PRO A 66 -0.42 3.83 -9.41
C PRO A 66 -0.29 4.07 -10.91
N LYS A 67 0.34 3.12 -11.62
CA LYS A 67 0.38 3.12 -13.08
C LYS A 67 -0.99 2.69 -13.57
N MET A 68 -1.85 3.65 -13.89
CA MET A 68 -3.10 3.41 -14.59
C MET A 68 -2.95 3.89 -16.03
N ASP A 69 -3.45 3.11 -16.98
CA ASP A 69 -3.41 3.47 -18.40
C ASP A 69 -4.21 4.75 -18.69
N SER A 70 -5.26 5.00 -17.90
CA SER A 70 -5.98 6.26 -17.88
C SER A 70 -6.70 6.45 -16.54
N TYR A 71 -6.65 7.66 -15.99
CA TYR A 71 -7.48 8.01 -14.83
C TYR A 71 -8.94 8.16 -15.29
N PRO A 72 -9.93 7.59 -14.57
CA PRO A 72 -11.33 7.79 -14.93
C PRO A 72 -11.70 9.27 -14.79
N PRO A 73 -12.46 9.85 -15.74
CA PRO A 73 -12.96 11.20 -15.59
C PRO A 73 -13.90 11.26 -14.38
N THR A 74 -13.76 12.32 -13.59
CA THR A 74 -14.62 12.58 -12.42
C THR A 74 -15.35 13.89 -12.65
N GLU A 75 -16.66 13.90 -12.38
CA GLU A 75 -17.45 15.13 -12.39
C GLU A 75 -17.12 15.96 -11.15
N ILE A 76 -16.53 17.14 -11.36
CA ILE A 76 -16.21 18.07 -10.28
C ILE A 76 -16.96 19.37 -10.56
N GLY A 77 -18.05 19.59 -9.83
CA GLY A 77 -18.99 20.68 -10.08
C GLY A 77 -19.81 20.41 -11.33
N LYS A 78 -19.75 21.30 -12.33
CA LYS A 78 -20.45 21.16 -13.63
C LYS A 78 -19.52 20.73 -14.78
N ARG A 79 -18.31 20.26 -14.47
CA ARG A 79 -17.29 19.92 -15.48
C ARG A 79 -16.72 18.53 -15.23
N MET A 80 -16.60 17.76 -16.31
CA MET A 80 -15.82 16.54 -16.33
C MET A 80 -14.32 16.88 -16.32
N ARG A 81 -13.59 16.36 -15.34
CA ARG A 81 -12.15 16.54 -15.21
C ARG A 81 -11.45 15.19 -15.23
N ARG A 82 -10.28 15.11 -15.87
CA ARG A 82 -9.45 13.92 -15.93
C ARG A 82 -8.00 14.32 -15.69
N PHE A 83 -7.27 13.53 -14.91
CA PHE A 83 -5.80 13.64 -14.86
C PHE A 83 -5.23 13.11 -16.18
N LEU A 84 -4.48 13.94 -16.89
CA LEU A 84 -3.75 13.54 -18.11
C LEU A 84 -2.45 12.84 -17.76
#